data_AF-A0A941WK70-F1
#
_entry.id   AF-A0A941WK70-F1
#
_cell.length_a   1.000
_cell.length_b   1.000
_cell.length_c   1.000
_cell.angle_alpha   90.00
_cell.angle_beta   90.00
_cell.angle_gamma   90.00
#
_symmetry.space_group_name_H-M   'P 1'
#
loop_
_entity.id
_entity.type
_entity.pdbx_description
1 polymer ?
#
loop_
_entity_poly.entity_id
_entity_poly.type
_entity_poly.pdbx_seq_one_letter_code
_entity_poly.pdbx_strand_id
1 'polypeptide(L)'
;SCVYMDYRTGKIPQKEYVAFKMRQADILEDLRKQQESQKQEIRALDKLSGKYMAAIKALLKLKSGKELTKDMIEAFISKIYVYPGKRIEVIFTFTADCMERVK
;
A
#
# COMPACT_ATOMS: atom_id res chain seq x y z
N SER A 1 -21.14 -30.18 -17.57
CA SER A 1 -21.09 -31.14 -16.44
C SER A 1 -20.07 -30.62 -15.44
N CYS A 2 -20.31 -30.68 -14.12
CA CYS A 2 -19.30 -30.28 -13.13
C CYS A 2 -18.44 -31.50 -12.74
N VAL A 3 -17.16 -31.29 -12.41
CA VAL A 3 -16.19 -32.38 -12.13
C VAL A 3 -16.69 -33.36 -11.07
N TYR A 4 -17.49 -32.87 -10.09
CA TYR A 4 -18.16 -33.72 -9.12
C TYR A 4 -19.21 -34.67 -9.72
N MET A 5 -20.03 -34.19 -10.66
CA MET A 5 -21.02 -35.01 -11.36
C MET A 5 -20.36 -36.05 -12.27
N ASP A 6 -19.24 -35.72 -12.90
CA ASP A 6 -18.49 -36.68 -13.72
C ASP A 6 -17.87 -37.79 -12.87
N TYR A 7 -17.39 -37.47 -11.66
CA TYR A 7 -16.98 -38.49 -10.68
C TYR A 7 -18.16 -39.36 -10.24
N ARG A 8 -19.29 -38.73 -9.88
CA ARG A 8 -20.49 -39.42 -9.40
C ARG A 8 -21.12 -40.35 -10.43
N THR A 9 -21.00 -40.01 -11.71
CA THR A 9 -21.49 -40.82 -12.84
C THR A 9 -20.46 -41.83 -13.35
N GLY A 10 -19.30 -41.95 -12.69
CA GLY A 10 -18.24 -42.91 -13.04
C GLY A 10 -17.44 -42.54 -14.30
N LYS A 11 -17.61 -41.33 -14.84
CA LYS A 11 -16.90 -40.86 -16.04
C LYS A 11 -15.44 -40.55 -15.76
N ILE A 12 -15.10 -40.20 -14.52
CA ILE A 12 -13.72 -40.01 -14.06
C ILE A 12 -13.44 -40.86 -12.82
N PRO A 13 -12.23 -41.42 -12.67
CA PRO A 13 -11.85 -42.20 -11.51
C PRO A 13 -11.64 -41.31 -10.27
N GLN A 14 -11.82 -41.91 -9.07
CA GLN A 14 -11.68 -41.22 -7.79
C GLN A 14 -10.32 -40.50 -7.64
N LYS A 15 -9.24 -41.12 -8.12
CA LYS A 15 -7.88 -40.55 -8.07
C LYS A 15 -7.81 -39.19 -8.77
N GLU A 16 -8.43 -39.05 -9.94
CA GLU A 16 -8.46 -37.79 -10.69
C GLU A 16 -9.31 -36.74 -10.00
N TYR A 17 -10.45 -37.13 -9.41
CA TYR A 17 -11.28 -36.23 -8.62
C TYR A 17 -10.57 -35.70 -7.37
N VAL A 18 -9.82 -36.56 -6.68
CA VAL A 18 -9.01 -36.17 -5.51
C VAL A 18 -7.89 -35.22 -5.93
N ALA A 19 -7.15 -35.53 -7.01
CA ALA A 19 -6.11 -34.65 -7.53
C ALA A 19 -6.65 -33.26 -7.92
N PHE A 20 -7.82 -33.22 -8.55
CA PHE A 20 -8.53 -31.96 -8.85
C PHE A 20 -8.84 -31.17 -7.57
N LYS A 21 -9.38 -31.82 -6.53
CA LYS A 21 -9.68 -31.16 -5.26
C LYS A 21 -8.44 -30.61 -4.57
N MET A 22 -7.34 -31.36 -4.55
CA MET A 22 -6.09 -30.91 -3.96
C MET A 22 -5.57 -29.66 -4.68
N ARG A 23 -5.55 -29.69 -6.02
CA ARG A 23 -5.16 -28.52 -6.83
C ARG A 23 -6.04 -27.30 -6.57
N GLN A 24 -7.35 -27.49 -6.43
CA GLN A 24 -8.27 -26.39 -6.09
C GLN A 24 -8.01 -25.83 -4.68
N ALA A 25 -7.62 -26.68 -3.72
CA ALA A 25 -7.25 -26.23 -2.38
C ALA A 25 -5.97 -25.40 -2.40
N ASP A 26 -4.95 -25.84 -3.15
CA ASP A 26 -3.68 -25.10 -3.31
C ASP A 26 -3.90 -23.73 -3.95
N ILE A 27 -4.68 -23.68 -5.05
CA ILE A 27 -5.04 -22.42 -5.73
C ILE A 27 -5.78 -21.49 -4.76
N LEU A 28 -6.71 -22.02 -3.96
CA LEU A 28 -7.46 -21.22 -3.01
C LEU A 28 -6.57 -20.65 -1.90
N GLU A 29 -5.58 -21.41 -1.44
CA GLU A 29 -4.60 -20.94 -0.45
C GLU A 29 -3.71 -19.83 -1.02
N ASP A 30 -3.20 -20.01 -2.24
CA ASP A 30 -2.37 -19.00 -2.90
C ASP A 30 -3.16 -17.70 -3.17
N LEU A 31 -4.41 -17.82 -3.62
CA LEU A 31 -5.28 -16.66 -3.81
C LEU A 31 -5.55 -15.92 -2.50
N ARG A 32 -5.73 -16.64 -1.39
CA ARG A 32 -5.90 -16.02 -0.05
C ARG A 32 -4.64 -15.28 0.39
N LYS A 33 -3.46 -15.86 0.17
CA LYS A 33 -2.18 -15.21 0.47
C LYS A 33 -2.02 -13.91 -0.34
N GLN A 34 -2.31 -13.96 -1.65
CA GLN A 34 -2.28 -12.79 -2.52
C GLN A 34 -3.29 -11.71 -2.10
N GLN A 35 -4.50 -12.11 -1.73
CA GLN A 35 -5.53 -11.18 -1.28
C GLN A 35 -5.10 -10.47 0.01
N GLU A 36 -4.50 -11.18 0.97
CA GLU A 36 -4.04 -10.58 2.21
C GLU A 36 -2.85 -9.64 1.97
N SER A 37 -1.90 -10.01 1.11
CA SER A 37 -0.78 -9.12 0.76
C SER A 37 -1.27 -7.84 0.08
N GLN A 38 -2.20 -7.96 -0.88
CA GLN A 38 -2.79 -6.79 -1.55
C GLN A 38 -3.55 -5.90 -0.57
N LYS A 39 -4.27 -6.48 0.39
CA LYS A 39 -4.99 -5.71 1.42
C LYS A 39 -4.04 -4.95 2.33
N GLN A 40 -2.87 -5.51 2.65
CA GLN A 40 -1.83 -4.82 3.41
C GLN A 40 -1.22 -3.67 2.61
N GLU A 41 -0.99 -3.87 1.32
CA GLU A 41 -0.48 -2.84 0.41
C GLU A 41 -1.47 -1.68 0.26
N ILE A 42 -2.76 -1.96 0.06
CA ILE A 42 -3.84 -0.94 0.03
C ILE A 42 -3.84 -0.14 1.33
N ARG A 43 -3.76 -0.79 2.50
CA ARG A 43 -3.70 -0.08 3.79
C ARG A 43 -2.46 0.79 3.94
N ALA A 44 -1.32 0.36 3.40
CA ALA A 44 -0.10 1.16 3.40
C ALA A 44 -0.25 2.39 2.49
N LEU A 45 -0.83 2.21 1.30
CA LEU A 45 -1.13 3.29 0.35
C LEU A 45 -2.14 4.28 0.91
N ASP A 46 -3.19 3.83 1.60
CA ASP A 46 -4.18 4.71 2.24
C ASP A 46 -3.56 5.57 3.36
N LYS A 47 -2.66 4.99 4.16
CA LYS A 47 -1.91 5.75 5.17
C LYS A 47 -1.03 6.81 4.51
N LEU A 48 -0.39 6.44 3.39
CA LEU A 48 0.49 7.33 2.66
C LEU A 48 -0.32 8.47 1.98
N SER A 49 -1.45 8.16 1.35
CA SER A 49 -2.34 9.13 0.72
C SER A 49 -2.91 10.13 1.73
N GLY A 50 -3.27 9.67 2.93
CA GLY A 50 -3.69 10.53 4.03
C GLY A 50 -2.60 11.54 4.43
N LYS A 51 -1.35 11.09 4.56
CA LYS A 51 -0.20 11.98 4.83
C LYS A 51 0.03 12.97 3.69
N TYR A 52 -0.05 12.53 2.43
CA TYR A 52 0.07 13.41 1.26
C TYR A 52 -1.02 14.49 1.23
N MET A 53 -2.27 14.13 1.49
CA MET A 53 -3.37 15.09 1.51
C MET A 53 -3.24 16.10 2.64
N ALA A 54 -2.78 15.67 3.82
CA ALA A 54 -2.47 16.58 4.92
C ALA A 54 -1.37 17.58 4.53
N ALA A 55 -0.30 17.09 3.90
CA ALA A 55 0.74 17.94 3.34
C ALA A 55 0.18 18.92 2.29
N ILE A 56 -0.52 18.47 1.25
CA ILE A 56 -1.09 19.35 0.22
C ILE A 56 -1.97 20.45 0.84
N LYS A 57 -2.83 20.12 1.81
CA LYS A 57 -3.64 21.11 2.54
C LYS A 57 -2.78 22.14 3.28
N ALA A 58 -1.70 21.70 3.91
CA ALA A 58 -0.75 22.57 4.61
C ALA A 58 0.02 23.49 3.64
N LEU A 59 0.36 23.02 2.44
CA LEU A 59 0.93 23.84 1.35
C LEU A 59 -0.07 24.87 0.81
N LEU A 60 -1.34 24.50 0.63
CA LEU A 60 -2.37 25.42 0.17
C LEU A 60 -2.56 26.59 1.17
N LYS A 61 -2.49 26.32 2.48
CA LYS A 61 -2.51 27.36 3.53
C LYS A 61 -1.31 28.31 3.46
N LEU A 62 -0.13 27.83 3.06
CA LEU A 62 1.08 28.67 2.91
C LEU A 62 0.93 29.70 1.81
N LYS A 63 0.29 29.36 0.68
CA LYS A 63 0.07 30.32 -0.41
C LYS A 63 -0.73 31.56 0.04
N SER A 64 -1.46 31.48 1.16
CA SER A 64 -2.20 32.58 1.77
C SER A 64 -1.50 33.27 2.96
N GLY A 65 -0.36 32.78 3.46
CA GLY A 65 0.27 33.26 4.69
C GLY A 65 1.79 33.44 4.60
N LYS A 66 2.37 34.28 5.49
CA LYS A 66 3.82 34.56 5.54
C LYS A 66 4.62 33.65 6.48
N GLU A 67 3.96 32.85 7.31
CA GLU A 67 4.61 32.08 8.38
C GLU A 67 4.32 30.57 8.29
N LEU A 68 5.31 29.77 8.69
CA LEU A 68 5.21 28.32 8.80
C LEU A 68 4.44 27.95 10.07
N THR A 69 3.22 27.43 9.90
CA THR A 69 2.41 26.95 11.03
C THR A 69 2.92 25.61 11.57
N LYS A 70 2.60 25.31 12.83
CA LYS A 70 2.94 24.03 13.47
C LYS A 70 2.49 22.81 12.65
N ASP A 71 1.25 22.84 12.17
CA ASP A 71 0.68 21.77 11.32
C ASP A 71 1.51 21.51 10.06
N MET A 72 2.11 22.56 9.49
CA MET A 72 2.99 22.43 8.33
C MET A 72 4.31 21.79 8.70
N ILE A 73 4.92 22.19 9.82
CA ILE A 73 6.16 21.58 10.30
C ILE A 73 5.93 20.09 10.54
N GLU A 74 4.84 19.71 11.20
CA GLU A 74 4.51 18.31 11.48
C GLU A 74 4.20 17.50 10.20
N ALA A 75 3.59 18.11 9.19
CA ALA A 75 3.27 17.44 7.93
C ALA A 75 4.49 17.26 7.02
N PHE A 76 5.36 18.28 6.94
CA PHE A 76 6.43 18.34 5.94
C PHE A 76 7.78 17.95 6.44
N ILE A 77 8.06 18.12 7.73
CA ILE A 77 9.41 18.03 8.26
C ILE A 77 9.53 16.74 9.07
N SER A 78 10.37 15.83 8.58
CA SER A 78 10.74 14.63 9.30
C SER A 78 11.79 14.95 10.38
N LYS A 79 12.77 15.79 10.06
CA LYS A 79 13.83 16.16 11.00
C LYS A 79 14.45 17.50 10.66
N ILE A 80 14.89 18.22 11.69
CA ILE A 80 15.67 19.45 11.57
C ILE A 80 16.99 19.23 12.29
N TYR A 81 18.09 19.41 11.58
CA TYR A 81 19.42 19.51 12.19
C TYR A 81 19.85 20.97 12.22
N VAL A 82 20.28 21.42 13.40
CA VAL A 82 20.77 22.79 13.61
C VAL A 82 22.26 22.70 13.93
N TYR A 83 23.07 23.31 13.09
CA TYR A 83 24.52 23.36 13.24
C TYR A 83 24.97 24.75 13.73
N PRO A 84 26.16 24.86 14.36
CA PRO A 84 26.77 26.15 14.66
C PRO A 84 26.89 27.02 13.42
N GLY A 85 26.80 28.35 13.59
CA GLY A 85 26.89 29.29 12.48
C GLY A 85 25.59 29.49 11.70
N LYS A 86 24.43 29.23 12.33
CA LYS A 86 23.08 29.43 11.75
C LYS A 86 22.78 28.56 10.52
N ARG A 87 23.46 27.43 10.37
CA ARG A 87 23.19 26.46 9.30
C ARG A 87 22.11 25.49 9.76
N ILE A 88 21.08 25.32 8.94
CA ILE A 88 19.96 24.41 9.20
C ILE A 88 19.85 23.43 8.03
N GLU A 89 19.66 22.16 8.34
CA GLU A 89 19.33 21.11 7.38
C GLU A 89 17.96 20.55 7.74
N VAL A 90 17.03 20.58 6.77
CA VAL A 90 15.65 20.12 6.94
C VAL A 90 15.47 18.87 6.10
N ILE A 91 15.19 17.75 6.76
CA ILE A 91 14.77 16.52 6.10
C ILE A 91 13.26 16.57 5.96
N PHE A 92 12.79 16.61 4.71
CA PHE A 92 11.36 16.57 4.41
C PHE A 92 10.82 15.15 4.44
N THR A 93 9.58 15.00 4.88
CA THR A 93 8.85 13.72 4.88
C THR A 93 8.62 13.17 3.47
N PHE A 94 8.61 14.05 2.47
CA PHE A 94 8.42 13.71 1.05
C PHE A 94 9.62 14.20 0.23
N THR A 95 10.30 13.29 -0.46
CA THR A 95 11.40 13.58 -1.40
C THR A 95 10.94 13.42 -2.84
N ALA A 96 11.66 14.00 -3.80
CA ALA A 96 11.34 13.90 -5.24
C ALA A 96 11.25 12.44 -5.73
N ASP A 97 12.03 11.52 -5.16
CA ASP A 97 11.97 10.07 -5.43
C ASP A 97 10.58 9.47 -5.13
N CYS A 98 9.80 10.11 -4.26
CA CYS A 98 8.43 9.70 -3.98
C CYS A 98 7.46 9.99 -5.13
N MET A 99 7.84 10.87 -6.07
CA MET A 99 7.01 11.31 -7.20
C MET A 99 7.33 10.57 -8.51
N GLU A 100 8.47 9.88 -8.62
CA GLU A 100 8.87 9.20 -9.87
C GLU A 100 8.10 7.93 -10.21
N ARG A 101 7.27 7.41 -9.28
CA ARG A 101 6.51 6.17 -9.48
C ARG A 101 5.10 6.35 -10.04
N VAL A 102 4.71 7.57 -10.41
CA VAL A 102 3.46 7.82 -11.14
C VAL A 102 3.77 7.94 -12.63
N LYS A 103 3.83 6.80 -13.32
CA LYS A 103 3.72 6.74 -14.79
C LYS A 103 2.38 6.15 -15.17
#